data_AF-A0A2S5LA45-F1
#
_entry.id   AF-A0A2S5LA45-F1
#
_cell.length_a   1.000
_cell.length_b   1.000
_cell.length_c   1.000
_cell.angle_alpha   90.00
_cell.angle_beta   90.00
_cell.angle_gamma   90.00
#
_symmetry.space_group_name_H-M   'P 1'
#
loop_
_entity.id
_entity.type
_entity.pdbx_description
1 polymer ?
#
loop_
_entity_poly.entity_id
_entity_poly.type
_entity_poly.pdbx_seq_one_letter_code
_entity_poly.pdbx_strand_id
1 'polypeptide(L)'
;MGQLSTLSFRAECMKDVELLGYQCKRKGLRYVMNVNQDDQFPDVEVEMTTHATLLQISEVMRLMKDGHVMLQTLRDCPLLQNPLTRNDNTESKGNNMDYIDLEKTTNRVVSALKAVTDPETSKKLDNVNYALAELRHAAVSLEDGVPVEEVKDRLMATLFSEQLKANQKATAPKM
;
A
#
# COMPACT_ATOMS: atom_id res chain seq x y z
N MET A 1 17.75 9.41 15.22
CA MET A 1 18.03 9.81 13.81
C MET A 1 17.93 8.55 12.98
N GLY A 2 17.16 8.55 11.89
CA GLY A 2 16.99 7.35 11.06
C GLY A 2 18.31 6.97 10.38
N GLN A 3 18.56 5.67 10.24
CA GLN A 3 19.70 5.13 9.49
C GLN A 3 19.62 5.61 8.03
N LEU A 4 20.78 5.89 7.42
CA LEU A 4 20.87 6.15 5.99
C LEU A 4 21.02 4.80 5.28
N SER A 5 20.22 4.58 4.25
CA SER A 5 20.29 3.45 3.33
C SER A 5 20.82 3.90 1.98
N THR A 6 21.56 3.02 1.32
CA THR A 6 22.07 3.23 -0.05
C THR A 6 21.36 2.25 -0.95
N LEU A 7 20.49 2.78 -1.81
CA LEU A 7 19.73 2.00 -2.77
C LEU A 7 20.33 2.19 -4.17
N SER A 8 20.20 1.19 -5.03
CA SER A 8 20.60 1.30 -6.43
C SER A 8 19.61 0.59 -7.36
N PHE A 9 19.44 1.14 -8.57
CA PHE A 9 18.48 0.66 -9.58
C PHE A 9 18.79 1.23 -10.98
N ARG A 10 18.13 0.69 -12.02
CA ARG A 10 18.12 1.25 -13.38
C ARG A 10 16.84 2.05 -13.65
N ALA A 11 16.99 3.13 -14.41
CA ALA A 11 15.89 3.86 -15.03
C ALA A 11 16.11 3.95 -16.55
N GLU A 12 15.05 4.16 -17.31
CA GLU A 12 15.11 4.21 -18.78
C GLU A 12 15.80 5.49 -19.28
N CYS A 13 15.63 6.62 -18.58
CA CYS A 13 16.36 7.85 -18.89
C CYS A 13 16.45 8.81 -17.70
N MET A 14 17.22 9.89 -17.86
CA MET A 14 17.36 10.94 -16.82
C MET A 14 16.02 11.57 -16.42
N LYS A 15 15.10 11.75 -17.37
CA LYS A 15 13.78 12.34 -17.10
C LYS A 15 12.97 11.51 -16.11
N ASP A 16 13.14 10.19 -16.12
CA ASP A 16 12.45 9.30 -15.19
C ASP A 16 13.04 9.41 -13.79
N VAL A 17 14.36 9.56 -13.69
CA VAL A 17 15.03 9.84 -12.41
C VAL A 17 14.56 11.17 -11.80
N GLU A 18 14.41 12.21 -12.62
CA GLU A 18 13.87 13.51 -12.19
C GLU A 18 12.42 13.38 -11.70
N LEU A 19 11.59 12.61 -12.41
CA LEU A 19 10.21 12.35 -12.02
C LEU A 19 10.13 11.58 -10.69
N LEU A 20 10.96 10.55 -10.51
CA LEU A 20 11.08 9.83 -9.24
C LEU A 20 11.46 10.80 -8.12
N GLY A 21 12.47 11.64 -8.36
CA GLY A 21 12.91 12.65 -7.41
C GLY A 21 11.81 13.63 -7.02
N TYR A 22 10.96 14.04 -7.97
CA TYR A 22 9.79 14.86 -7.70
C TYR A 22 8.77 14.14 -6.79
N GLN A 23 8.49 12.87 -7.05
CA GLN A 23 7.56 12.09 -6.22
C GLN A 23 8.10 11.85 -4.80
N CYS A 24 9.41 11.55 -4.67
CA CYS A 24 10.07 11.46 -3.36
C CYS A 24 9.93 12.76 -2.57
N LYS A 25 10.13 13.92 -3.21
CA LYS A 25 9.94 15.25 -2.56
C LYS A 25 8.50 15.47 -2.12
N ARG A 26 7.51 15.11 -2.95
CA ARG A 26 6.08 15.22 -2.59
C ARG A 26 5.71 14.36 -1.40
N LYS A 27 6.35 13.20 -1.22
CA LYS A 27 6.19 12.32 -0.05
C LYS A 27 7.06 12.73 1.15
N GLY A 28 7.80 13.85 1.07
CA GLY A 28 8.66 14.33 2.16
C GLY A 28 9.92 13.48 2.39
N LEU A 29 10.30 12.65 1.41
CA LEU A 29 11.50 11.80 1.49
C LEU A 29 12.75 12.61 1.17
N ARG A 30 13.74 12.54 2.06
CA ARG A 30 15.05 13.17 1.86
C ARG A 30 16.00 12.19 1.20
N TYR A 31 16.57 12.58 0.06
CA TYR A 31 17.48 11.75 -0.70
C TYR A 31 18.59 12.57 -1.35
N VAL A 32 19.68 11.89 -1.71
CA VAL A 32 20.70 12.34 -2.65
C VAL A 32 20.84 11.25 -3.70
N MET A 33 20.79 11.62 -4.98
CA MET A 33 20.97 10.68 -6.09
C MET A 33 22.26 11.00 -6.83
N ASN A 34 23.02 9.97 -7.17
CA ASN A 34 24.07 10.02 -8.17
C ASN A 34 23.60 9.19 -9.38
N VAL A 35 23.80 9.71 -10.59
CA VAL A 35 23.29 9.10 -11.82
C VAL A 35 24.45 8.93 -12.79
N ASN A 36 24.69 7.69 -13.21
CA ASN A 36 25.68 7.33 -14.21
C ASN A 36 24.95 6.97 -15.50
N GLN A 37 25.45 7.45 -16.63
CA GLN A 37 24.96 7.00 -17.94
C GLN A 37 25.50 5.59 -18.23
N ASP A 38 24.64 4.72 -18.73
CA ASP A 38 25.04 3.45 -19.34
C ASP A 38 25.58 3.75 -20.74
N ASP A 39 26.82 3.37 -21.04
CA ASP A 39 27.44 3.65 -22.34
C ASP A 39 26.80 2.85 -23.49
N GLN A 40 25.99 1.83 -23.19
CA GLN A 40 25.47 0.88 -24.17
C GLN A 40 23.97 1.05 -24.48
N PHE A 41 23.21 1.65 -23.58
CA PHE A 41 21.76 1.83 -23.70
C PHE A 41 21.35 3.24 -23.23
N PRO A 42 20.17 3.76 -23.64
CA PRO A 42 19.68 5.05 -23.11
C PRO A 42 19.41 5.02 -21.60
N ASP A 43 19.40 3.81 -21.01
CA ASP A 43 19.21 3.57 -19.59
C ASP A 43 20.27 4.30 -18.75
N VAL A 44 19.88 4.64 -17.53
CA VAL A 44 20.76 5.25 -16.54
C VAL A 44 20.79 4.40 -15.27
N GLU A 45 21.95 4.37 -14.65
CA GLU A 45 22.20 3.70 -13.39
C GLU A 45 22.14 4.73 -12.26
N VAL A 46 21.37 4.43 -11.22
CA VAL A 46 21.13 5.38 -10.12
C VAL A 46 21.60 4.77 -8.82
N GLU A 47 22.36 5.55 -8.06
CA GLU A 47 22.63 5.33 -6.65
C GLU A 47 21.91 6.40 -5.83
N MET A 48 21.07 5.97 -4.88
CA MET A 48 20.30 6.86 -4.02
C MET A 48 20.69 6.63 -2.56
N THR A 49 21.17 7.69 -1.89
CA THR A 49 21.32 7.71 -0.45
C THR A 49 20.09 8.38 0.17
N THR A 50 19.38 7.69 1.07
CA THR A 50 18.11 8.17 1.62
C THR A 50 17.89 7.69 3.06
N HIS A 51 17.00 8.36 3.80
CA HIS A 51 16.48 7.84 5.08
C HIS A 51 15.24 6.98 4.91
N ALA A 52 14.72 6.89 3.68
CA ALA A 52 13.59 6.04 3.36
C ALA A 52 14.01 4.57 3.30
N THR A 53 13.11 3.68 3.68
CA THR A 53 13.30 2.24 3.52
C THR A 53 13.18 1.82 2.05
N LEU A 54 13.73 0.66 1.71
CA LEU A 54 13.54 0.02 0.40
C LEU A 54 12.06 -0.05 0.00
N LEU A 55 11.19 -0.40 0.96
CA LEU A 55 9.74 -0.51 0.74
C LEU A 55 9.14 0.85 0.34
N GLN A 56 9.43 1.91 1.09
CA GLN A 56 8.91 3.26 0.79
C GLN A 56 9.36 3.77 -0.59
N ILE A 57 10.60 3.48 -0.99
CA ILE A 57 11.09 3.84 -2.33
C ILE A 57 10.43 2.96 -3.40
N SER A 58 10.24 1.67 -3.14
CA SER A 58 9.53 0.77 -4.04
C SER A 58 8.08 1.23 -4.29
N GLU A 59 7.36 1.68 -3.26
CA GLU A 59 6.02 2.25 -3.38
C GLU A 59 6.02 3.49 -4.26
N VAL A 60 7.02 4.38 -4.11
CA VAL A 60 7.12 5.58 -4.96
C VAL A 60 7.34 5.18 -6.42
N MET A 61 8.21 4.20 -6.66
CA MET A 61 8.52 3.71 -8.01
C MET A 61 7.30 3.02 -8.66
N ARG A 62 6.45 2.32 -7.90
CA ARG A 62 5.20 1.72 -8.41
C ARG A 62 4.20 2.76 -8.95
N LEU A 63 4.26 4.00 -8.48
CA LEU A 63 3.40 5.09 -8.97
C LEU A 63 3.85 5.63 -10.33
N MET A 64 5.05 5.25 -10.79
CA MET A 64 5.57 5.65 -12.09
C MET A 64 4.98 4.73 -13.16
N LYS A 65 4.22 5.31 -14.09
CA LYS A 65 3.62 4.56 -15.20
C LYS A 65 4.71 4.03 -16.14
N ASP A 66 4.36 2.98 -16.87
CA ASP A 66 5.13 2.43 -18.01
C ASP A 66 6.54 1.88 -17.72
N GLY A 67 6.89 1.61 -16.47
CA GLY A 67 8.15 0.90 -16.15
C GLY A 67 9.41 1.74 -16.38
N HIS A 68 9.25 3.05 -16.49
CA HIS A 68 10.30 4.08 -16.60
C HIS A 68 11.41 3.96 -15.55
N VAL A 69 11.09 3.36 -14.40
CA VAL A 69 12.10 2.93 -13.42
C VAL A 69 11.93 1.43 -13.19
N MET A 70 13.02 0.70 -13.38
CA MET A 70 13.01 -0.76 -13.40
C MET A 70 13.00 -1.30 -11.97
N LEU A 71 11.82 -1.38 -11.37
CA LEU A 71 11.64 -1.86 -9.99
C LEU A 71 12.30 -3.23 -9.74
N GLN A 72 12.38 -4.10 -10.74
CA GLN A 72 13.02 -5.41 -10.59
C GLN A 72 14.53 -5.35 -10.33
N THR A 73 15.16 -4.19 -10.54
CA THR A 73 16.60 -3.94 -10.35
C THR A 73 16.91 -3.24 -9.02
N LEU A 74 15.89 -2.81 -8.28
CA LEU A 74 16.04 -2.07 -7.03
C LEU A 74 16.62 -2.95 -5.92
N ARG A 75 17.74 -2.53 -5.32
CA ARG A 75 18.37 -3.22 -4.18
C ARG A 75 18.88 -2.21 -3.14
N ASP A 76 18.92 -2.63 -1.88
CA ASP A 76 19.54 -1.89 -0.78
C ASP A 76 21.04 -2.19 -0.70
N CYS A 77 21.76 -1.77 -1.73
CA CYS A 77 23.22 -1.81 -1.78
C CYS A 77 23.78 -0.69 -2.69
N PRO A 78 25.06 -0.31 -2.53
CA PRO A 78 25.75 0.58 -3.46
C PRO A 78 25.73 0.05 -4.88
N LEU A 79 25.80 0.96 -5.86
CA LEU A 79 25.68 0.63 -7.28
C LEU A 79 26.75 -0.37 -7.74
N LEU A 80 27.98 -0.22 -7.27
CA LEU A 80 29.10 -1.15 -7.56
C LEU A 80 28.85 -2.59 -7.10
N GLN A 81 27.89 -2.81 -6.19
CA GLN A 81 27.53 -4.12 -5.65
C GLN A 81 26.21 -4.64 -6.22
N ASN A 82 25.49 -3.83 -7.01
CA ASN A 82 24.23 -4.22 -7.63
C ASN A 82 24.50 -4.73 -9.05
N PRO A 83 24.20 -6.00 -9.36
CA PRO A 83 24.38 -6.51 -10.71
C PRO A 83 23.38 -5.92 -11.71
N LEU A 84 22.37 -5.16 -11.23
CA LEU A 84 21.29 -4.53 -12.01
C LEU A 84 20.54 -5.49 -12.93
N THR A 85 20.63 -6.78 -12.64
CA THR A 85 19.85 -7.81 -13.31
C THR A 85 18.41 -7.72 -12.86
N ARG A 86 17.48 -7.88 -13.81
CA ARG A 86 16.07 -8.04 -13.47
C ARG A 86 15.94 -9.32 -12.65
N ASN A 87 15.29 -9.22 -11.50
CA ASN A 87 14.93 -10.41 -10.76
C ASN A 87 13.84 -11.16 -11.55
N ASP A 88 14.24 -12.13 -12.37
CA ASP A 88 13.34 -13.02 -13.14
C ASP A 88 12.53 -13.97 -12.24
N ASN A 89 12.67 -13.87 -10.92
CA ASN A 89 11.93 -14.64 -9.92
C ASN A 89 10.47 -14.16 -9.75
N THR A 90 9.75 -13.98 -10.86
CA THR A 90 8.28 -13.96 -10.88
C THR A 90 7.67 -15.36 -10.84
N GLU A 91 8.44 -16.40 -10.54
CA GLU A 91 7.89 -17.63 -9.97
C GLU A 91 7.89 -17.54 -8.43
N SER A 92 6.77 -17.03 -7.90
CA SER A 92 6.07 -17.58 -6.74
C SER A 92 6.89 -18.50 -5.81
N LYS A 93 7.45 -17.91 -4.74
CA LYS A 93 7.55 -18.48 -3.37
C LYS A 93 8.32 -17.50 -2.47
N GLY A 94 7.59 -16.58 -1.83
CA GLY A 94 8.18 -15.60 -0.92
C GLY A 94 7.13 -14.75 -0.24
N ASN A 95 6.28 -15.42 0.53
CA ASN A 95 5.15 -14.91 1.31
C ASN A 95 3.96 -14.44 0.48
N ASN A 96 2.80 -15.05 0.73
CA ASN A 96 1.50 -14.41 0.55
C ASN A 96 1.56 -13.02 1.22
N MET A 97 1.95 -11.99 0.47
CA MET A 97 1.34 -10.70 0.66
C MET A 97 0.00 -10.85 -0.03
N ASP A 98 -0.96 -11.45 0.69
CA ASP A 98 -2.34 -11.56 0.22
C ASP A 98 -2.72 -10.15 -0.22
N TYR A 99 -2.88 -9.95 -1.54
CA TYR A 99 -3.69 -8.85 -2.02
C TYR A 99 -5.00 -9.02 -1.26
N ILE A 100 -5.23 -8.15 -0.28
CA ILE A 100 -6.48 -8.13 0.45
C ILE A 100 -7.50 -7.77 -0.61
N ASP A 101 -8.17 -8.79 -1.13
CA ASP A 101 -9.32 -8.64 -1.99
C ASP A 101 -10.30 -7.75 -1.23
N LEU A 102 -10.30 -6.47 -1.60
CA LEU A 102 -10.92 -5.41 -0.83
C LEU A 102 -12.42 -5.67 -0.73
N GLU A 103 -12.98 -6.28 -1.77
CA GLU A 103 -14.37 -6.71 -1.82
C GLU A 103 -14.60 -7.86 -0.83
N LYS A 104 -13.72 -8.86 -0.78
CA LYS A 104 -13.81 -9.98 0.18
C LYS A 104 -13.66 -9.52 1.64
N THR A 105 -12.76 -8.60 1.93
CA THR A 105 -12.55 -8.06 3.28
C THR A 105 -13.69 -7.16 3.70
N THR A 106 -14.17 -6.29 2.80
CA THR A 106 -15.38 -5.49 3.03
C THR A 106 -16.58 -6.39 3.30
N ASN A 107 -16.77 -7.46 2.52
CA ASN A 107 -17.85 -8.42 2.72
C ASN A 107 -17.75 -9.16 4.05
N ARG A 108 -16.53 -9.52 4.50
CA ARG A 108 -16.30 -10.14 5.81
C ARG A 108 -16.63 -9.20 6.96
N VAL A 109 -16.18 -7.95 6.88
CA VAL A 109 -16.47 -6.90 7.87
C VAL A 109 -17.97 -6.61 7.96
N VAL A 110 -18.64 -6.43 6.82
CA VAL A 110 -20.09 -6.20 6.76
C VAL A 110 -20.86 -7.39 7.34
N SER A 111 -20.41 -8.63 7.06
CA SER A 111 -21.02 -9.84 7.61
C SER A 111 -20.84 -9.95 9.13
N ALA A 112 -19.64 -9.63 9.64
CA ALA A 112 -19.35 -9.61 11.07
C ALA A 112 -20.19 -8.54 11.80
N LEU A 113 -20.36 -7.37 11.19
CA LEU A 113 -21.19 -6.28 11.73
C LEU A 113 -22.68 -6.62 11.72
N LYS A 114 -23.19 -7.27 10.67
CA LYS A 114 -24.58 -7.79 10.62
C LYS A 114 -24.86 -8.83 11.70
N ALA A 115 -23.86 -9.63 12.08
CA ALA A 115 -23.97 -10.59 13.17
C ALA A 115 -23.94 -9.94 14.57
N VAL A 116 -23.59 -8.65 14.67
CA VAL A 116 -23.52 -7.89 15.93
C VAL A 116 -24.77 -7.03 16.12
N THR A 117 -25.44 -6.64 15.04
CA THR A 117 -26.71 -5.89 15.08
C THR A 117 -27.94 -6.77 15.28
N ASP A 118 -27.77 -8.09 15.38
CA ASP A 118 -28.82 -9.03 15.81
C ASP A 118 -28.95 -8.98 17.36
N PRO A 119 -30.12 -8.58 17.90
CA PRO A 119 -30.34 -8.42 19.34
C PRO A 119 -30.07 -9.68 20.18
N GLU A 120 -30.10 -10.88 19.58
CA GLU A 120 -29.82 -12.12 20.31
C GLU A 120 -28.32 -12.43 20.49
N THR A 121 -27.43 -11.72 19.77
CA THR A 121 -25.98 -12.05 19.76
C THR A 121 -25.09 -11.06 20.54
N SER A 122 -25.62 -10.51 21.63
CA SER A 122 -24.91 -9.59 22.55
C SER A 122 -23.65 -10.18 23.25
N LYS A 123 -23.34 -11.48 23.08
CA LYS A 123 -22.18 -12.14 23.72
C LYS A 123 -20.87 -12.12 22.92
N LYS A 124 -20.78 -11.42 21.79
CA LYS A 124 -19.58 -11.46 20.92
C LYS A 124 -18.94 -10.09 20.70
N LEU A 125 -18.69 -9.36 21.78
CA LEU A 125 -17.89 -8.14 21.76
C LEU A 125 -16.46 -8.42 21.21
N ASP A 126 -15.94 -9.63 21.42
CA ASP A 126 -14.66 -10.08 20.88
C ASP A 126 -14.64 -10.13 19.34
N ASN A 127 -15.78 -10.39 18.70
CA ASN A 127 -15.87 -10.40 17.23
C ASN A 127 -15.82 -8.97 16.64
N VAL A 128 -16.30 -7.98 17.38
CA VAL A 128 -16.22 -6.56 16.98
C VAL A 128 -14.79 -6.08 17.07
N ASN A 129 -14.10 -6.42 18.17
CA ASN A 129 -12.68 -6.08 18.34
C ASN A 129 -11.80 -6.80 17.31
N TYR A 130 -12.12 -8.05 16.96
CA TYR A 130 -11.45 -8.78 15.89
C TYR A 130 -11.69 -8.15 14.51
N ALA A 131 -12.94 -7.78 14.19
CA ALA A 131 -13.27 -7.10 12.93
C ALA A 131 -12.64 -5.70 12.83
N LEU A 132 -12.56 -4.95 13.94
CA LEU A 132 -11.85 -3.67 14.03
C LEU A 132 -10.33 -3.86 13.87
N ALA A 133 -9.76 -4.95 14.38
CA ALA A 133 -8.36 -5.28 14.20
C ALA A 133 -8.03 -5.63 12.74
N GLU A 134 -8.87 -6.45 12.08
CA GLU A 134 -8.73 -6.72 10.64
C GLU A 134 -8.91 -5.46 9.78
N LEU A 135 -9.83 -4.55 10.16
CA LEU A 135 -9.98 -3.25 9.49
C LEU A 135 -8.77 -2.35 9.66
N ARG A 136 -8.17 -2.30 10.86
CA ARG A 136 -6.92 -1.56 11.09
C ARG A 136 -5.78 -2.15 10.27
N HIS A 137 -5.73 -3.47 10.16
CA HIS A 137 -4.73 -4.15 9.33
C HIS A 137 -4.96 -3.90 7.83
N ALA A 138 -6.21 -3.88 7.36
CA ALA A 138 -6.57 -3.56 5.99
C ALA A 138 -6.33 -2.07 5.64
N ALA A 139 -6.59 -1.16 6.58
CA ALA A 139 -6.29 0.26 6.42
C ALA A 139 -4.78 0.57 6.37
N VAL A 140 -3.96 -0.27 7.01
CA VAL A 140 -2.49 -0.22 6.90
C VAL A 140 -1.99 -0.78 5.56
N SER A 141 -2.79 -1.63 4.89
CA SER A 141 -2.47 -2.23 3.58
C SER A 141 -3.03 -1.47 2.36
N LEU A 142 -3.78 -0.38 2.55
CA LEU A 142 -4.29 0.44 1.45
C LEU A 142 -3.25 1.47 1.01
N GLU A 143 -2.34 1.03 0.16
CA GLU A 143 -1.32 1.83 -0.53
C GLU A 143 -1.89 2.77 -1.61
N ASP A 144 -3.19 2.75 -1.90
CA ASP A 144 -3.82 3.57 -2.94
C ASP A 144 -4.51 4.81 -2.38
N GLY A 145 -3.74 5.77 -1.86
CA GLY A 145 -4.08 7.22 -1.86
C GLY A 145 -5.39 7.71 -1.23
N VAL A 146 -6.24 6.86 -0.67
CA VAL A 146 -7.47 7.24 0.03
C VAL A 146 -7.09 7.57 1.47
N PRO A 147 -7.32 8.81 1.93
CA PRO A 147 -7.06 9.17 3.32
C PRO A 147 -7.81 8.23 4.27
N VAL A 148 -7.15 7.80 5.34
CA VAL A 148 -7.74 6.92 6.39
C VAL A 148 -9.09 7.46 6.87
N GLU A 149 -9.24 8.78 6.91
CA GLU A 149 -10.46 9.43 7.38
C GLU A 149 -11.62 9.29 6.38
N GLU A 150 -11.33 9.23 5.07
CA GLU A 150 -12.34 8.96 4.05
C GLU A 150 -12.83 7.51 4.11
N VAL A 151 -11.94 6.56 4.38
CA VAL A 151 -12.33 5.14 4.60
C VAL A 151 -13.20 5.02 5.85
N LYS A 152 -12.80 5.68 6.93
CA LYS A 152 -13.54 5.73 8.19
C LYS A 152 -14.93 6.35 7.99
N ASP A 153 -15.04 7.45 7.28
CA ASP A 153 -16.31 8.12 7.02
C ASP A 153 -17.26 7.26 6.18
N ARG A 154 -16.76 6.60 5.13
CA ARG A 154 -17.56 5.66 4.31
C ARG A 154 -18.05 4.46 5.12
N LEU A 155 -17.22 3.95 6.03
CA LEU A 155 -17.58 2.85 6.91
C LEU A 155 -18.66 3.27 7.92
N MET A 156 -18.48 4.44 8.54
CA MET A 156 -19.44 5.01 9.49
C MET A 156 -20.77 5.33 8.81
N ALA A 157 -20.75 5.86 7.59
CA ALA A 157 -21.97 6.08 6.80
C ALA A 157 -22.71 4.77 6.51
N THR A 158 -21.98 3.71 6.14
CA THR A 158 -22.56 2.37 5.88
C THR A 158 -23.19 1.81 7.16
N LEU A 159 -22.47 1.85 8.28
CA LEU A 159 -22.97 1.41 9.59
C LEU A 159 -24.24 2.15 10.00
N PHE A 160 -24.25 3.48 9.88
CA PHE A 160 -25.39 4.29 10.24
C PHE A 160 -26.61 3.99 9.35
N SER A 161 -26.39 3.76 8.06
CA SER A 161 -27.45 3.40 7.13
C SER A 161 -28.10 2.06 7.44
N GLU A 162 -27.30 1.05 7.82
CA GLU A 162 -27.81 -0.28 8.18
C GLU A 162 -28.55 -0.23 9.53
N GLN A 163 -28.08 0.55 10.49
CA GLN A 163 -28.76 0.73 11.78
C GLN A 163 -30.11 1.43 11.63
N LEU A 164 -30.22 2.41 10.73
CA LEU A 164 -31.49 3.05 10.39
C LEU A 164 -32.47 2.04 9.76
N LYS A 165 -32.02 1.20 8.82
CA LYS A 165 -32.85 0.14 8.22
C LYS A 165 -33.34 -0.87 9.26
N ALA A 166 -32.47 -1.28 10.18
CA ALA A 166 -32.84 -2.19 11.27
C ALA A 166 -33.93 -1.59 12.18
N ASN A 167 -33.79 -0.31 12.55
CA ASN A 167 -34.77 0.39 13.38
C ASN A 167 -36.12 0.57 12.67
N GLN A 168 -36.13 0.90 11.36
CA GLN A 168 -37.36 1.02 10.58
C GLN A 168 -38.11 -0.31 10.48
N LYS A 169 -37.38 -1.43 10.34
CA LYS A 169 -37.94 -2.78 10.30
C LYS A 169 -38.52 -3.20 11.65
N ALA A 170 -37.95 -2.74 12.76
CA ALA A 170 -38.46 -3.01 14.11
C ALA A 170 -39.75 -2.21 14.43
N THR A 171 -39.96 -1.06 13.79
CA THR A 171 -41.16 -0.21 13.99
C THR A 171 -42.34 -0.54 13.08
N ALA A 172 -42.19 -1.47 12.12
CA ALA A 172 -43.30 -1.88 11.27
C ALA A 172 -44.32 -2.69 12.09
N PRO A 173 -45.59 -2.23 12.23
CA PRO A 173 -46.59 -2.99 12.96
C PRO A 173 -46.85 -4.33 12.28
N LYS A 174 -46.81 -5.41 13.04
CA LYS A 174 -47.27 -6.74 12.57
C LYS A 174 -48.77 -6.62 12.28
N MET A 175 -49.13 -6.65 11.00
CA MET A 175 -50.52 -6.90 10.58
C MET A 175 -50.88 -8.37 10.76
#